data_AF-A0A0G1RKR3-F1
#
_entry.id   AF-A0A0G1RKR3-F1
#
_cell.length_a   1.000
_cell.length_b   1.000
_cell.length_c   1.000
_cell.angle_alpha   90.00
_cell.angle_beta   90.00
_cell.angle_gamma   90.00
#
_symmetry.space_group_name_H-M   'P 1'
#
loop_
_entity.id
_entity.type
_entity.pdbx_description
1 polymer ?
#
loop_
_entity_poly.entity_id
_entity_poly.type
_entity_poly.pdbx_seq_one_letter_code
_entity_poly.pdbx_strand_id
1 'polypeptide(L)'
;MSAESLHPQWDKLMPVWQAYLSELYSDDQDKERLYWYCECLLNPQATLNNIDHFVVALEGYRVTELTARNPRIQRAWSALRRFVEDVKPTLIAQGAALWVYGSMVYDDPGHLDYDILLTSETFTHEFNQRTVRELMDLLENQYWFPENIGTEGHITCLSLGLLKKFCLSFQRGDRDSVVAKWSYIHQEFHEPSILLTGVPYFLPNSQSPDELRNRVRQLISQNPMLAAIAATDLEETLLIRQTGQKDPYWIDKKVAYLQRSSPQ
;
A
#
# COMPACT_ATOMS: atom_id res chain seq x y z
N MET A 1 26.90 7.21 -5.92
CA MET A 1 26.62 7.00 -7.36
C MET A 1 25.29 7.69 -7.66
N SER A 2 25.10 8.27 -8.84
CA SER A 2 23.78 8.81 -9.22
C SER A 2 22.85 7.67 -9.66
N ALA A 3 21.53 7.82 -9.45
CA ALA A 3 20.52 6.86 -9.91
C ALA A 3 20.66 6.49 -11.40
N GLU A 4 21.09 7.47 -12.21
CA GLU A 4 21.37 7.33 -13.64
C GLU A 4 22.40 6.25 -13.96
N SER A 5 23.39 6.08 -13.08
CA SER A 5 24.45 5.08 -13.25
C SER A 5 24.04 3.65 -12.90
N LEU A 6 22.83 3.46 -12.35
CA LEU A 6 22.35 2.18 -11.81
C LEU A 6 21.47 1.38 -12.77
N HIS A 7 20.90 2.02 -13.79
CA HIS A 7 20.06 1.33 -14.79
C HIS A 7 20.48 1.65 -16.23
N PRO A 8 20.81 0.65 -17.07
CA PRO A 8 21.31 0.88 -18.43
C PRO A 8 20.28 1.51 -19.38
N GLN A 9 19.00 1.50 -19.00
CA GLN A 9 17.91 2.12 -19.77
C GLN A 9 17.32 3.36 -19.10
N TRP A 10 18.02 3.96 -18.12
CA TRP A 10 17.55 5.15 -17.40
C TRP A 10 17.07 6.27 -18.34
N ASP A 11 17.83 6.54 -19.40
CA ASP A 11 17.54 7.61 -20.37
C ASP A 11 16.27 7.39 -21.21
N LYS A 12 15.66 6.18 -21.15
CA LYS A 12 14.39 5.89 -21.80
C LYS A 12 13.17 6.28 -20.94
N LEU A 13 13.37 6.56 -19.65
CA LEU A 13 12.31 6.98 -18.74
C LEU A 13 11.89 8.43 -19.01
N MET A 14 10.63 8.77 -18.73
CA MET A 14 10.20 10.18 -18.78
C MET A 14 10.95 11.01 -17.72
N PRO A 15 11.33 12.27 -18.01
CA PRO A 15 12.07 13.12 -17.07
C PRO A 15 11.40 13.30 -15.70
N VAL A 16 10.07 13.30 -15.65
CA VAL A 16 9.31 13.39 -14.40
C VAL A 16 9.44 12.14 -13.53
N TRP A 17 9.58 10.96 -14.14
CA TRP A 17 9.83 9.70 -13.42
C TRP A 17 11.26 9.62 -12.92
N GLN A 18 12.22 10.00 -13.76
CA GLN A 18 13.63 10.10 -13.38
C GLN A 18 13.80 11.03 -12.18
N ALA A 19 13.18 12.20 -12.20
CA ALA A 19 13.24 13.15 -11.11
C ALA A 19 12.67 12.58 -9.80
N TYR A 20 11.53 11.91 -9.85
CA TYR A 20 10.96 11.26 -8.67
C TYR A 20 11.86 10.15 -8.12
N LEU A 21 12.36 9.26 -8.98
CA LEU A 21 13.23 8.16 -8.57
C LEU A 21 14.57 8.65 -8.02
N SER A 22 15.11 9.75 -8.56
CA SER A 22 16.33 10.37 -8.02
C SER A 22 16.15 10.91 -6.61
N GLU A 23 14.97 11.45 -6.27
CA GLU A 23 14.66 11.86 -4.89
C GLU A 23 14.50 10.65 -3.97
N LEU A 24 13.85 9.59 -4.45
CA LEU A 24 13.63 8.37 -3.66
C LEU A 24 14.93 7.61 -3.37
N TYR A 25 15.90 7.68 -4.29
CA TYR A 25 17.16 6.93 -4.22
C TYR A 25 18.38 7.85 -4.22
N SER A 26 18.32 8.94 -3.45
CA SER A 26 19.46 9.84 -3.25
C SER A 26 20.64 9.15 -2.55
N ASP A 27 20.36 8.09 -1.77
CA ASP A 27 21.35 7.29 -1.06
C ASP A 27 21.48 5.88 -1.65
N ASP A 28 22.73 5.44 -1.85
CA ASP A 28 23.16 4.24 -2.61
C ASP A 28 22.66 2.86 -2.07
N GLN A 29 21.74 2.83 -1.10
CA GLN A 29 21.41 1.64 -0.32
C GLN A 29 20.38 0.70 -0.94
N ASP A 30 19.69 1.07 -2.01
CA ASP A 30 18.56 0.28 -2.50
C ASP A 30 18.45 0.25 -4.04
N LYS A 31 19.58 -0.12 -4.67
CA LYS A 31 19.77 -0.17 -6.13
C LYS A 31 18.84 -1.16 -6.83
N GLU A 32 18.49 -2.24 -6.15
CA GLU A 32 17.66 -3.33 -6.69
C GLU A 32 16.21 -2.91 -6.83
N ARG A 33 15.65 -2.18 -5.84
CA ARG A 33 14.32 -1.60 -5.97
C ARG A 33 14.28 -0.51 -7.04
N LEU A 34 15.31 0.33 -7.15
CA LEU A 34 15.42 1.28 -8.26
C LEU A 34 15.39 0.58 -9.63
N TYR A 35 16.17 -0.50 -9.78
CA TYR A 35 16.18 -1.29 -11.02
C TYR A 35 14.78 -1.83 -11.35
N TRP A 36 14.08 -2.35 -10.34
CA TRP A 36 12.72 -2.85 -10.49
C TRP A 36 11.72 -1.75 -10.89
N TYR A 37 11.80 -0.58 -10.28
CA TYR A 37 10.97 0.56 -10.68
C TYR A 37 11.23 0.94 -12.14
N CYS A 38 12.49 0.95 -12.57
CA CYS A 38 12.83 1.20 -13.98
C CYS A 38 12.20 0.16 -14.90
N GLU A 39 12.32 -1.13 -14.59
CA GLU A 39 11.73 -2.22 -15.39
C GLU A 39 10.20 -2.12 -15.47
N CYS A 40 9.53 -1.80 -14.37
CA CYS A 40 8.09 -1.58 -14.36
C CYS A 40 7.68 -0.37 -15.23
N LEU A 41 8.42 0.73 -15.16
CA LEU A 41 8.14 1.93 -15.95
C LEU A 41 8.39 1.73 -17.45
N LEU A 42 9.35 0.89 -17.82
CA LEU A 42 9.66 0.54 -19.21
C LEU A 42 8.67 -0.45 -19.80
N ASN A 43 7.99 -1.24 -18.96
CA ASN A 43 7.07 -2.31 -19.37
C ASN A 43 5.67 -2.15 -18.74
N PRO A 44 4.98 -1.00 -18.92
CA PRO A 44 3.78 -0.67 -18.15
C PRO A 44 2.64 -1.69 -18.31
N GLN A 45 2.43 -2.25 -19.50
CA GLN A 45 1.40 -3.28 -19.70
C GLN A 45 1.72 -4.59 -18.96
N ALA A 46 2.99 -4.99 -18.93
CA ALA A 46 3.42 -6.16 -18.17
C ALA A 46 3.25 -5.91 -16.66
N THR A 47 3.56 -4.70 -16.19
CA THR A 47 3.33 -4.29 -14.79
C THR A 47 1.85 -4.39 -14.40
N LEU A 48 0.93 -3.91 -15.24
CA LEU A 48 -0.51 -4.06 -14.96
C LEU A 48 -0.94 -5.53 -14.88
N ASN A 49 -0.45 -6.37 -15.80
CA ASN A 49 -0.73 -7.81 -15.75
C ASN A 49 -0.16 -8.46 -14.47
N ASN A 50 1.02 -8.02 -14.02
CA ASN A 50 1.62 -8.49 -12.77
C ASN A 50 0.78 -8.09 -11.55
N ILE A 51 0.26 -6.86 -11.52
CA ILE A 51 -0.66 -6.41 -10.45
C ILE A 51 -1.86 -7.34 -10.36
N ASP A 52 -2.53 -7.61 -11.48
CA ASP A 52 -3.70 -8.51 -11.49
C ASP A 52 -3.32 -9.92 -11.04
N HIS A 53 -2.18 -10.43 -11.49
CA HIS A 53 -1.65 -11.72 -11.04
C HIS A 53 -1.42 -11.76 -9.53
N PHE A 54 -0.75 -10.76 -8.96
CA PHE A 54 -0.45 -10.69 -7.54
C PHE A 54 -1.71 -10.54 -6.69
N VAL A 55 -2.67 -9.72 -7.11
CA VAL A 55 -3.97 -9.57 -6.43
C VAL A 55 -4.68 -10.92 -6.37
N VAL A 56 -4.81 -11.63 -7.49
CA VAL A 56 -5.45 -12.96 -7.55
C VAL A 56 -4.69 -13.97 -6.67
N ALA A 57 -3.36 -13.96 -6.69
CA ALA A 57 -2.56 -14.87 -5.87
C ALA A 57 -2.76 -14.61 -4.36
N LEU A 58 -2.85 -13.34 -3.95
CA LEU A 58 -3.06 -12.93 -2.57
C LEU A 58 -4.46 -13.25 -2.02
N GLU A 59 -5.48 -13.32 -2.87
CA GLU A 59 -6.84 -13.69 -2.45
C GLU A 59 -6.89 -15.06 -1.74
N GLY A 60 -6.04 -16.01 -2.15
CA GLY A 60 -5.97 -17.34 -1.53
C GLY A 60 -5.46 -17.36 -0.09
N TYR A 61 -4.76 -16.31 0.34
CA TYR A 61 -4.25 -16.15 1.71
C TYR A 61 -5.19 -15.34 2.61
N ARG A 62 -6.18 -14.67 2.01
CA ARG A 62 -6.98 -13.66 2.68
C ARG A 62 -7.99 -14.31 3.64
N VAL A 63 -7.99 -13.83 4.88
CA VAL A 63 -9.01 -14.13 5.89
C VAL A 63 -9.79 -12.87 6.27
N THR A 64 -10.95 -13.10 6.85
CA THR A 64 -11.87 -12.11 7.39
C THR A 64 -12.21 -12.49 8.82
N GLU A 65 -12.94 -11.62 9.53
CA GLU A 65 -13.47 -11.95 10.86
C GLU A 65 -14.21 -13.30 10.92
N LEU A 66 -14.91 -13.67 9.84
CA LEU A 66 -15.69 -14.92 9.77
C LEU A 66 -14.85 -16.16 9.39
N THR A 67 -13.67 -15.96 8.81
CA THR A 67 -12.86 -17.04 8.22
C THR A 67 -11.50 -17.21 8.89
N ALA A 68 -11.06 -16.25 9.70
CA ALA A 68 -9.85 -16.35 10.51
C ALA A 68 -9.91 -17.57 11.42
N ARG A 69 -8.83 -18.35 11.45
CA ARG A 69 -8.75 -19.60 12.21
C ARG A 69 -7.96 -19.43 13.49
N ASN A 70 -6.99 -18.51 13.50
CA ASN A 70 -6.17 -18.30 14.67
C ASN A 70 -6.93 -17.56 15.79
N PRO A 71 -6.94 -18.06 17.04
CA PRO A 71 -7.63 -17.39 18.15
C PRO A 71 -7.13 -15.97 18.45
N ARG A 72 -5.83 -15.69 18.24
CA ARG A 72 -5.25 -14.35 18.41
C ARG A 72 -5.79 -13.37 17.37
N ILE A 73 -5.91 -13.81 16.12
CA ILE A 73 -6.47 -13.03 15.01
C ILE A 73 -7.97 -12.82 15.19
N GLN A 74 -8.72 -13.83 15.65
CA GLN A 74 -10.14 -13.69 15.99
C GLN A 74 -10.38 -12.66 17.11
N ARG A 75 -9.50 -12.62 18.13
CA ARG A 75 -9.51 -11.57 19.16
C ARG A 75 -9.23 -10.19 18.56
N ALA A 76 -8.25 -10.08 17.67
CA ALA A 76 -7.96 -8.84 16.94
C ALA A 76 -9.19 -8.31 16.16
N TRP A 77 -9.88 -9.18 15.41
CA TRP A 77 -11.12 -8.80 14.73
C TRP A 77 -12.22 -8.36 15.71
N SER A 78 -12.34 -9.02 16.86
CA SER A 78 -13.32 -8.67 17.90
C SER A 78 -13.01 -7.34 18.60
N ALA A 79 -11.72 -7.01 18.78
CA ALA A 79 -11.27 -5.70 19.26
C ALA A 79 -11.57 -4.60 18.22
N LEU A 80 -11.24 -4.86 16.95
CA LEU A 80 -11.53 -3.94 15.85
C LEU A 80 -13.04 -3.65 15.74
N ARG A 81 -13.89 -4.67 15.91
CA ARG A 81 -15.36 -4.49 15.90
C ARG A 81 -15.81 -3.45 16.91
N ARG A 82 -15.35 -3.57 18.15
CA ARG A 82 -15.72 -2.65 19.24
C ARG A 82 -15.16 -1.26 19.00
N PHE A 83 -13.89 -1.17 18.60
CA PHE A 83 -13.26 0.09 18.21
C PHE A 83 -14.08 0.80 17.13
N VAL A 84 -14.46 0.09 16.06
CA VAL A 84 -15.22 0.67 14.95
C VAL A 84 -16.61 1.12 15.37
N GLU A 85 -17.32 0.38 16.23
CA GLU A 85 -18.61 0.84 16.76
C GLU A 85 -18.48 2.17 17.52
N ASP A 86 -17.40 2.36 18.28
CA ASP A 86 -17.17 3.59 19.04
C ASP A 86 -16.73 4.78 18.15
N VAL A 87 -15.96 4.52 17.09
CA VAL A 87 -15.49 5.60 16.18
C VAL A 87 -16.37 5.80 14.95
N LYS A 88 -17.42 5.00 14.78
CA LYS A 88 -18.35 5.08 13.65
C LYS A 88 -18.91 6.47 13.39
N PRO A 89 -19.34 7.27 14.40
CA PRO A 89 -19.80 8.64 14.16
C PRO A 89 -18.71 9.51 13.52
N THR A 90 -17.47 9.36 13.97
CA THR A 90 -16.31 10.07 13.40
C THR A 90 -16.07 9.64 11.97
N LEU A 91 -16.05 8.33 11.68
CA LEU A 91 -15.84 7.82 10.32
C LEU A 91 -16.94 8.30 9.35
N ILE A 92 -18.20 8.32 9.78
CA ILE A 92 -19.33 8.85 9.00
C ILE A 92 -19.15 10.34 8.74
N ALA A 93 -18.85 11.14 9.77
CA ALA A 93 -18.67 12.58 9.65
C ALA A 93 -17.55 12.95 8.66
N GLN A 94 -16.51 12.11 8.57
CA GLN A 94 -15.38 12.30 7.67
C GLN A 94 -15.55 11.64 6.29
N GLY A 95 -16.66 10.94 6.05
CA GLY A 95 -16.84 10.13 4.85
C GLY A 95 -15.71 9.12 4.65
N ALA A 96 -15.16 8.60 5.74
CA ALA A 96 -13.99 7.73 5.74
C ALA A 96 -14.40 6.24 5.72
N ALA A 97 -13.90 5.51 4.74
CA ALA A 97 -13.90 4.06 4.73
C ALA A 97 -12.71 3.51 5.51
N LEU A 98 -12.89 2.37 6.18
CA LEU A 98 -11.85 1.66 6.93
C LEU A 98 -11.57 0.32 6.26
N TRP A 99 -10.30 0.08 5.96
CA TRP A 99 -9.78 -1.14 5.40
C TRP A 99 -8.78 -1.75 6.37
N VAL A 100 -8.80 -3.08 6.49
CA VAL A 100 -7.81 -3.83 7.25
C VAL A 100 -6.88 -4.50 6.25
N TYR A 101 -5.60 -4.57 6.58
CA TYR A 101 -4.59 -5.26 5.77
C TYR A 101 -3.58 -5.99 6.66
N GLY A 102 -2.45 -6.38 6.07
CA GLY A 102 -1.33 -6.97 6.79
C GLY A 102 -1.69 -8.22 7.59
N SER A 103 -1.16 -8.31 8.79
CA SER A 103 -1.11 -9.56 9.57
C SER A 103 -2.49 -10.14 9.90
N MET A 104 -3.48 -9.29 10.19
CA MET A 104 -4.87 -9.68 10.45
C MET A 104 -5.54 -10.31 9.23
N VAL A 105 -5.25 -9.77 8.04
CA VAL A 105 -5.84 -10.21 6.77
C VAL A 105 -5.20 -11.50 6.27
N TYR A 106 -4.00 -11.85 6.73
CA TYR A 106 -3.27 -13.03 6.30
C TYR A 106 -3.09 -14.10 7.40
N ASP A 107 -3.89 -14.04 8.47
CA ASP A 107 -3.90 -14.98 9.60
C ASP A 107 -2.49 -15.22 10.20
N ASP A 108 -1.71 -14.15 10.37
CA ASP A 108 -0.31 -14.19 10.82
C ASP A 108 -0.16 -13.78 12.30
N PRO A 109 -0.30 -14.72 13.26
CA PRO A 109 -0.25 -14.40 14.68
C PRO A 109 1.17 -14.11 15.21
N GLY A 110 2.22 -14.44 14.43
CA GLY A 110 3.61 -14.29 14.85
C GLY A 110 4.08 -12.84 14.78
N HIS A 111 3.50 -12.08 13.85
CA HIS A 111 3.82 -10.67 13.58
C HIS A 111 2.52 -9.85 13.61
N LEU A 112 1.69 -10.09 14.63
CA LEU A 112 0.36 -9.49 14.70
C LEU A 112 0.42 -8.02 15.11
N ASP A 113 0.17 -7.18 14.11
CA ASP A 113 0.10 -5.74 14.16
C ASP A 113 -1.32 -5.30 13.75
N TYR A 114 -1.84 -4.19 14.26
CA TYR A 114 -3.08 -3.63 13.71
C TYR A 114 -2.72 -2.78 12.49
N ASP A 115 -3.12 -3.23 11.30
CA ASP A 115 -2.79 -2.58 10.03
C ASP A 115 -4.09 -2.05 9.40
N ILE A 116 -4.34 -0.74 9.54
CA ILE A 116 -5.61 -0.11 9.19
C ILE A 116 -5.38 1.06 8.23
N LEU A 117 -6.08 1.05 7.10
CA LEU A 117 -6.09 2.13 6.14
C LEU A 117 -7.45 2.86 6.20
N LEU A 118 -7.41 4.16 6.46
CA LEU A 118 -8.55 5.05 6.33
C LEU A 118 -8.53 5.74 4.96
N THR A 119 -9.63 5.67 4.22
CA THR A 119 -9.71 6.28 2.89
C THR A 119 -10.88 7.25 2.77
N SER A 120 -10.62 8.45 2.29
CA SER A 120 -11.64 9.47 2.03
C SER A 120 -11.28 10.31 0.80
N GLU A 121 -12.27 10.97 0.20
CA GLU A 121 -12.06 11.92 -0.90
C GLU A 121 -11.50 13.25 -0.40
N THR A 122 -11.75 13.60 0.87
CA THR A 122 -11.54 14.96 1.41
C THR A 122 -10.39 15.07 2.40
N PHE A 123 -9.69 13.97 2.68
CA PHE A 123 -8.53 13.98 3.57
C PHE A 123 -7.43 14.93 3.09
N THR A 124 -6.84 15.64 4.05
CA THR A 124 -5.68 16.53 3.89
C THR A 124 -4.56 16.08 4.84
N HIS A 125 -3.30 16.38 4.54
CA HIS A 125 -2.18 15.95 5.39
C HIS A 125 -2.31 16.40 6.86
N GLU A 126 -2.72 17.65 7.10
CA GLU A 126 -2.89 18.18 8.46
C GLU A 126 -4.06 17.52 9.21
N PHE A 127 -5.16 17.23 8.51
CA PHE A 127 -6.30 16.54 9.07
C PHE A 127 -5.93 15.11 9.49
N ASN A 128 -5.16 14.42 8.63
CA ASN A 128 -4.76 13.03 8.85
C ASN A 128 -3.99 12.87 10.17
N GLN A 129 -3.00 13.71 10.46
CA GLN A 129 -2.12 13.48 11.61
C GLN A 129 -2.82 13.54 12.97
N ARG A 130 -3.76 14.46 13.16
CA ARG A 130 -4.45 14.61 14.45
C ARG A 130 -5.47 13.49 14.66
N THR A 131 -6.35 13.28 13.70
CA THR A 131 -7.40 12.26 13.81
C THR A 131 -6.80 10.86 13.85
N VAL A 132 -5.76 10.57 13.06
CA VAL A 132 -5.03 9.30 13.14
C VAL A 132 -4.47 9.08 14.53
N ARG A 133 -3.79 10.08 15.13
CA ARG A 133 -3.23 9.92 16.48
C ARG A 133 -4.30 9.65 17.52
N GLU A 134 -5.40 10.41 17.51
CA GLU A 134 -6.52 10.21 18.44
C GLU A 134 -7.16 8.80 18.27
N LEU A 135 -7.29 8.33 17.03
CA LEU A 135 -7.82 6.99 16.74
C LEU A 135 -6.84 5.87 17.11
N MET A 136 -5.54 6.07 16.88
CA MET A 136 -4.49 5.12 17.29
C MET A 136 -4.45 5.01 18.82
N ASP A 137 -4.38 6.14 19.52
CA ASP A 137 -4.37 6.18 20.99
C ASP A 137 -5.59 5.45 21.56
N LEU A 138 -6.76 5.65 20.96
CA LEU A 138 -7.99 4.97 21.34
C LEU A 138 -7.91 3.45 21.09
N LEU A 139 -7.52 3.02 19.88
CA LEU A 139 -7.39 1.61 19.52
C LEU A 139 -6.41 0.89 20.44
N GLU A 140 -5.21 1.45 20.62
CA GLU A 140 -4.12 0.91 21.41
C GLU A 140 -4.52 0.74 22.88
N ASN A 141 -4.98 1.82 23.50
CA ASN A 141 -5.13 1.86 24.95
C ASN A 141 -6.46 1.27 25.45
N GLN A 142 -7.46 1.10 24.59
CA GLN A 142 -8.77 0.58 25.00
C GLN A 142 -9.09 -0.81 24.46
N TYR A 143 -8.58 -1.19 23.30
CA TYR A 143 -8.97 -2.46 22.65
C TYR A 143 -7.80 -3.39 22.34
N TRP A 144 -6.61 -2.86 22.04
CA TRP A 144 -5.49 -3.68 21.56
C TRP A 144 -4.55 -4.15 22.69
N PHE A 145 -3.89 -3.22 23.40
CA PHE A 145 -2.92 -3.55 24.43
C PHE A 145 -3.54 -4.14 25.70
N PRO A 146 -4.69 -3.65 26.22
CA PRO A 146 -5.32 -4.24 27.40
C PRO A 146 -5.69 -5.72 27.22
N GLU A 147 -5.94 -6.15 25.98
CA GLU A 147 -6.31 -7.53 25.64
C GLU A 147 -5.12 -8.39 25.22
N ASN A 148 -3.90 -7.83 25.30
CA ASN A 148 -2.65 -8.49 24.93
C ASN A 148 -2.74 -9.12 23.52
N ILE A 149 -3.23 -8.34 22.56
CA ILE A 149 -3.42 -8.79 21.17
C ILE A 149 -2.12 -8.67 20.39
N GLY A 150 -1.49 -7.50 20.37
CA GLY A 150 -0.22 -7.24 19.69
C GLY A 150 0.57 -6.18 20.44
N THR A 151 1.76 -5.85 19.94
CA THR A 151 2.67 -4.87 20.57
C THR A 151 2.82 -3.58 19.77
N GLU A 152 2.41 -3.59 18.50
CA GLU A 152 2.50 -2.46 17.59
C GLU A 152 1.33 -2.46 16.59
N GLY A 153 1.28 -1.42 15.78
CA GLY A 153 0.35 -1.25 14.68
C GLY A 153 0.34 0.19 14.18
N HIS A 154 -0.40 0.42 13.11
CA HIS A 154 -0.50 1.72 12.49
C HIS A 154 -1.87 1.93 11.83
N ILE A 155 -2.33 3.19 11.88
CA ILE A 155 -3.44 3.68 11.07
C ILE A 155 -2.85 4.62 10.02
N THR A 156 -2.98 4.28 8.74
CA THR A 156 -2.61 5.16 7.62
C THR A 156 -3.85 5.83 7.03
N CYS A 157 -3.61 6.91 6.29
CA CYS A 157 -4.66 7.61 5.55
C CYS A 157 -4.29 7.70 4.08
N LEU A 158 -5.28 7.47 3.22
CA LEU A 158 -5.19 7.72 1.78
C LEU A 158 -6.28 8.70 1.36
N SER A 159 -5.87 9.80 0.72
CA SER A 159 -6.79 10.75 0.11
C SER A 159 -6.92 10.48 -1.38
N LEU A 160 -8.07 9.95 -1.83
CA LEU A 160 -8.29 9.69 -3.27
C LEU A 160 -8.20 10.98 -4.10
N GLY A 161 -8.60 12.12 -3.51
CA GLY A 161 -8.48 13.43 -4.11
C GLY A 161 -7.02 13.90 -4.27
N LEU A 162 -6.16 13.66 -3.27
CA LEU A 162 -4.72 13.97 -3.37
C LEU A 162 -4.00 13.01 -4.31
N LEU A 163 -4.25 11.70 -4.20
CA LEU A 163 -3.70 10.69 -5.09
C LEU A 163 -3.97 11.04 -6.55
N LYS A 164 -5.21 11.41 -6.89
CA LYS A 164 -5.57 11.85 -8.24
C LYS A 164 -4.81 13.11 -8.67
N LYS A 165 -4.65 14.10 -7.78
CA LYS A 165 -3.88 15.33 -8.08
C LYS A 165 -2.41 15.00 -8.36
N PHE A 166 -1.80 14.13 -7.57
CA PHE A 166 -0.42 13.69 -7.78
C PHE A 166 -0.27 12.89 -9.08
N CYS A 167 -1.23 12.01 -9.40
CA CYS A 167 -1.26 11.30 -10.68
C CYS A 167 -1.29 12.28 -11.87
N LEU A 168 -2.06 13.37 -11.77
CA LEU A 168 -2.12 14.41 -12.80
C LEU A 168 -0.79 15.16 -12.96
N SER A 169 -0.02 15.40 -11.89
CA SER A 169 1.31 16.02 -11.99
C SER A 169 2.27 15.18 -12.84
N PHE A 170 2.28 13.86 -12.65
CA PHE A 170 3.05 12.94 -13.49
C PHE A 170 2.58 12.92 -14.95
N GLN A 171 1.26 12.86 -15.18
CA GLN A 171 0.69 12.86 -16.54
C GLN A 171 1.02 14.14 -17.31
N ARG A 172 1.12 15.28 -16.62
CA ARG A 172 1.50 16.57 -17.20
C ARG A 172 3.01 16.74 -17.37
N GLY A 173 3.83 15.83 -16.83
CA GLY A 173 5.28 15.98 -16.82
C GLY A 173 5.78 17.12 -15.93
N ASP A 174 5.02 17.51 -14.90
CA ASP A 174 5.35 18.61 -13.99
C ASP A 174 6.45 18.21 -13.00
N ARG A 175 7.69 18.19 -13.49
CA ARG A 175 8.88 17.78 -12.74
C ARG A 175 9.05 18.57 -11.45
N ASP A 176 8.95 19.89 -11.52
CA ASP A 176 9.22 20.77 -10.38
C ASP A 176 8.20 20.54 -9.26
N SER A 177 6.91 20.37 -9.60
CA SER A 177 5.91 20.04 -8.58
C SER A 177 6.12 18.63 -8.00
N VAL A 178 6.59 17.66 -8.78
CA VAL A 178 6.84 16.30 -8.28
C VAL A 178 8.02 16.28 -7.31
N VAL A 179 9.13 16.92 -7.65
CA VAL A 179 10.30 17.04 -6.76
C VAL A 179 9.93 17.80 -5.48
N ALA A 180 9.26 18.95 -5.60
CA ALA A 180 8.90 19.76 -4.44
C ALA A 180 7.96 19.06 -3.45
N LYS A 181 7.23 18.03 -3.89
CA LYS A 181 6.26 17.29 -3.08
C LYS A 181 6.58 15.79 -2.98
N TRP A 182 7.82 15.39 -3.28
CA TRP A 182 8.16 13.97 -3.45
C TRP A 182 7.78 13.12 -2.24
N SER A 183 8.01 13.63 -1.01
CA SER A 183 7.73 12.91 0.24
C SER A 183 6.25 12.67 0.45
N TYR A 184 5.41 13.68 0.16
CA TYR A 184 3.95 13.56 0.20
C TYR A 184 3.41 12.62 -0.86
N ILE A 185 3.97 12.71 -2.08
CA ILE A 185 3.62 11.80 -3.18
C ILE A 185 3.94 10.37 -2.80
N HIS A 186 5.15 10.14 -2.26
CA HIS A 186 5.62 8.82 -1.86
C HIS A 186 4.71 8.18 -0.81
N GLN A 187 4.35 8.92 0.25
CA GLN A 187 3.42 8.44 1.27
C GLN A 187 2.06 8.03 0.67
N GLU A 188 1.46 8.86 -0.19
CA GLU A 188 0.15 8.53 -0.79
C GLU A 188 0.23 7.40 -1.85
N PHE A 189 1.40 7.10 -2.42
CA PHE A 189 1.55 6.11 -3.49
C PHE A 189 1.74 4.67 -3.00
N HIS A 190 2.09 4.46 -1.73
CA HIS A 190 2.21 3.11 -1.14
C HIS A 190 0.86 2.49 -0.75
N GLU A 191 -0.05 3.30 -0.22
CA GLU A 191 -1.35 2.83 0.27
C GLU A 191 -2.32 2.24 -0.79
N PRO A 192 -2.32 2.65 -2.08
CA PRO A 192 -3.29 2.15 -3.06
C PRO A 192 -3.25 0.64 -3.31
N SER A 193 -2.12 -0.04 -3.07
CA SER A 193 -2.01 -1.50 -3.15
C SER A 193 -2.90 -2.19 -2.10
N ILE A 194 -3.07 -1.58 -0.93
CA ILE A 194 -3.92 -2.06 0.17
C ILE A 194 -5.39 -2.07 -0.26
N LEU A 195 -5.85 -1.08 -1.03
CA LEU A 195 -7.24 -1.07 -1.49
C LEU A 195 -7.57 -2.24 -2.43
N LEU A 196 -6.57 -2.78 -3.12
CA LEU A 196 -6.75 -3.93 -4.02
C LEU A 196 -6.89 -5.25 -3.26
N THR A 197 -6.16 -5.43 -2.16
CA THR A 197 -6.04 -6.73 -1.46
C THR A 197 -6.69 -6.75 -0.08
N GLY A 198 -6.75 -5.60 0.58
CA GLY A 198 -7.31 -5.38 1.91
C GLY A 198 -8.79 -5.73 2.02
N VAL A 199 -9.21 -5.91 3.26
CA VAL A 199 -10.59 -6.25 3.63
C VAL A 199 -11.31 -4.96 4.00
N PRO A 200 -12.36 -4.56 3.25
CA PRO A 200 -13.20 -3.44 3.64
C PRO A 200 -13.95 -3.82 4.92
N TYR A 201 -13.75 -3.07 5.99
CA TYR A 201 -14.37 -3.36 7.28
C TYR A 201 -15.50 -2.38 7.60
N PHE A 202 -15.32 -1.11 7.24
CA PHE A 202 -16.37 -0.10 7.35
C PHE A 202 -16.43 0.74 6.07
N LEU A 203 -17.65 0.94 5.54
CA LEU A 203 -17.90 1.77 4.36
C LEU A 203 -19.04 2.75 4.66
N PRO A 204 -18.80 4.07 4.60
CA PRO A 204 -19.84 5.06 4.84
C PRO A 204 -20.81 5.14 3.66
N ASN A 205 -22.03 5.59 3.91
CA ASN A 205 -23.01 6.01 2.89
C ASN A 205 -23.35 4.98 1.79
N SER A 206 -23.33 3.68 2.11
CA SER A 206 -23.58 2.59 1.16
C SER A 206 -22.58 2.52 -0.01
N GLN A 207 -21.36 3.05 0.16
CA GLN A 207 -20.29 2.87 -0.81
C GLN A 207 -20.04 1.38 -1.06
N SER A 208 -19.86 1.01 -2.33
CA SER A 208 -19.44 -0.34 -2.69
C SER A 208 -17.92 -0.47 -2.59
N PRO A 209 -17.37 -1.54 -1.98
CA PRO A 209 -15.93 -1.78 -2.01
C PRO A 209 -15.39 -1.88 -3.44
N ASP A 210 -16.18 -2.43 -4.36
CA ASP A 210 -15.78 -2.58 -5.76
C ASP A 210 -15.70 -1.24 -6.49
N GLU A 211 -16.52 -0.26 -6.09
CA GLU A 211 -16.43 1.10 -6.65
C GLU A 211 -15.08 1.74 -6.29
N LEU A 212 -14.68 1.67 -5.02
CA LEU A 212 -13.40 2.21 -4.56
C LEU A 212 -12.21 1.49 -5.21
N ARG A 213 -12.27 0.15 -5.30
CA ARG A 213 -11.25 -0.66 -6.00
C ARG A 213 -11.13 -0.30 -7.46
N ASN A 214 -12.25 -0.14 -8.17
CA ASN A 214 -12.25 0.21 -9.59
C ASN A 214 -11.70 1.61 -9.83
N ARG A 215 -12.01 2.58 -8.95
CA ARG A 215 -11.41 3.93 -9.01
C ARG A 215 -9.89 3.88 -8.87
N VAL A 216 -9.37 3.11 -7.92
CA VAL A 216 -7.92 2.97 -7.73
C VAL A 216 -7.27 2.22 -8.89
N ARG A 217 -7.87 1.12 -9.36
CA ARG A 217 -7.41 0.42 -10.57
C ARG A 217 -7.33 1.35 -11.78
N GLN A 218 -8.30 2.24 -11.94
CA GLN A 218 -8.27 3.24 -13.01
C GLN A 218 -7.08 4.19 -12.85
N LEU A 219 -6.82 4.72 -11.64
CA LEU A 219 -5.66 5.58 -11.39
C LEU A 219 -4.34 4.85 -11.65
N ILE A 220 -4.21 3.60 -11.18
CA ILE A 220 -3.06 2.72 -11.43
C ILE A 220 -2.84 2.54 -12.93
N SER A 221 -3.90 2.18 -13.68
CA SER A 221 -3.80 1.96 -15.14
C SER A 221 -3.39 3.21 -15.93
N GLN A 222 -3.63 4.40 -15.37
CA GLN A 222 -3.35 5.68 -16.01
C GLN A 222 -2.06 6.34 -15.52
N ASN A 223 -1.36 5.75 -14.55
CA ASN A 223 -0.15 6.31 -13.97
C ASN A 223 0.92 5.21 -13.77
N PRO A 224 1.91 5.12 -14.68
CA PRO A 224 2.96 4.09 -14.60
C PRO A 224 3.77 4.10 -13.30
N MET A 225 4.00 5.27 -12.68
CA MET A 225 4.73 5.35 -11.40
C MET A 225 3.93 4.74 -10.26
N LEU A 226 2.64 5.08 -10.17
CA LEU A 226 1.74 4.48 -9.19
C LEU A 226 1.60 2.96 -9.42
N ALA A 227 1.52 2.52 -10.68
CA ALA A 227 1.51 1.10 -11.01
C ALA A 227 2.79 0.39 -10.58
N ALA A 228 3.96 1.00 -10.79
CA ALA A 228 5.23 0.41 -10.39
C ALA A 228 5.35 0.24 -8.87
N ILE A 229 4.93 1.25 -8.09
CA ILE A 229 4.88 1.17 -6.62
C ILE A 229 3.88 0.12 -6.16
N ALA A 230 2.64 0.16 -6.64
CA ALA A 230 1.63 -0.83 -6.29
C ALA A 230 2.06 -2.27 -6.65
N ALA A 231 2.69 -2.49 -7.80
CA ALA A 231 3.21 -3.80 -8.19
C ALA A 231 4.32 -4.30 -7.24
N THR A 232 5.17 -3.39 -6.77
CA THR A 232 6.28 -3.68 -5.87
C THR A 232 5.76 -4.10 -4.49
N ASP A 233 4.84 -3.31 -3.91
CA ASP A 233 4.23 -3.60 -2.60
C ASP A 233 3.44 -4.93 -2.62
N LEU A 234 2.72 -5.19 -3.71
CA LEU A 234 1.98 -6.45 -3.89
C LEU A 234 2.91 -7.66 -4.04
N GLU A 235 4.00 -7.52 -4.80
CA GLU A 235 5.01 -8.57 -4.97
C GLU A 235 5.68 -8.90 -3.63
N GLU A 236 6.11 -7.89 -2.87
CA GLU A 236 6.69 -8.06 -1.53
C GLU A 236 5.72 -8.80 -0.62
N THR A 237 4.47 -8.35 -0.58
CA THR A 237 3.42 -8.97 0.24
C THR A 237 3.25 -10.44 -0.13
N LEU A 238 3.15 -10.77 -1.42
CA LEU A 238 3.02 -12.15 -1.88
C LEU A 238 4.24 -13.00 -1.51
N LEU A 239 5.46 -12.45 -1.65
CA LEU A 239 6.69 -13.14 -1.31
C LEU A 239 6.77 -13.44 0.20
N ILE A 240 6.40 -12.49 1.05
CA ILE A 240 6.30 -12.69 2.50
C ILE A 240 5.35 -13.86 2.78
N ARG A 241 4.17 -13.89 2.14
CA ARG A 241 3.17 -14.96 2.38
C ARG A 241 3.61 -16.33 1.88
N GLN A 242 4.32 -16.39 0.76
CA GLN A 242 4.85 -17.65 0.22
C GLN A 242 6.02 -18.21 1.03
N THR A 243 6.76 -17.36 1.74
CA THR A 243 8.04 -17.73 2.35
C THR A 243 8.04 -17.71 3.87
N GLY A 244 7.07 -17.01 4.48
CA GLY A 244 6.97 -16.82 5.93
C GLY A 244 8.02 -15.89 6.54
N GLN A 245 8.78 -15.15 5.73
CA GLN A 245 9.83 -14.21 6.18
C GLN A 245 9.27 -12.78 6.17
N LYS A 246 9.29 -12.07 7.32
CA LYS A 246 8.77 -10.68 7.48
C LYS A 246 9.53 -9.69 6.58
N ASP A 247 10.83 -9.89 6.46
CA ASP A 247 11.72 -9.19 5.51
C ASP A 247 12.36 -10.24 4.60
N PRO A 248 11.71 -10.63 3.49
CA PRO A 248 12.40 -11.42 2.48
C PRO A 248 13.48 -10.49 1.95
N TYR A 249 14.74 -10.72 2.35
CA TYR A 249 15.88 -10.08 1.70
C TYR A 249 15.64 -10.18 0.20
N TRP A 250 15.41 -9.03 -0.43
CA TRP A 250 15.16 -8.87 -1.87
C TRP A 250 16.19 -9.61 -2.76
N ILE A 251 17.34 -9.90 -2.16
CA ILE A 251 18.61 -10.29 -2.76
C ILE A 251 18.62 -11.72 -3.34
N ASP A 252 18.08 -12.74 -2.65
CA ASP A 252 18.34 -14.14 -3.06
C ASP A 252 17.23 -14.80 -3.89
N LYS A 253 15.98 -14.32 -3.80
CA LYS A 253 14.83 -14.93 -4.52
C LYS A 253 14.46 -14.20 -5.82
N LYS A 254 14.78 -12.91 -5.96
CA LYS A 254 14.46 -12.13 -7.16
C LYS A 254 15.34 -12.50 -8.35
N VAL A 255 16.64 -12.78 -8.12
CA VAL A 255 17.56 -13.32 -9.14
C VAL A 255 17.04 -14.64 -9.70
N ALA A 256 16.53 -15.52 -8.85
CA ALA A 256 15.97 -16.80 -9.28
C ALA A 256 14.65 -16.66 -10.05
N TYR A 257 13.83 -15.62 -9.78
CA TYR A 257 12.57 -15.37 -10.49
C TYR A 257 12.81 -14.71 -11.86
N LEU A 258 13.67 -13.70 -11.93
CA LEU A 258 14.02 -13.01 -13.19
C LEU A 258 14.79 -13.91 -14.17
N GLN A 259 15.62 -14.84 -13.65
CA GLN A 259 16.28 -15.86 -14.48
C GLN A 259 15.32 -16.91 -15.04
N ARG A 260 14.11 -17.06 -14.49
CA ARG A 260 13.09 -18.02 -14.98
C ARG A 260 12.08 -17.40 -15.94
N SER A 261 11.90 -16.09 -15.88
CA SER A 261 10.87 -15.37 -16.66
C SER A 261 11.40 -14.70 -17.93
N SER A 262 12.68 -14.87 -18.25
CA SER A 262 13.23 -14.49 -19.55
C SER A 262 12.88 -15.56 -20.59
N PRO A 263 12.06 -15.28 -21.61
CA PRO A 263 11.91 -16.19 -22.74
C PRO A 263 13.25 -16.26 -23.47
N GLN A 264 13.70 -17.47 -23.80
CA GLN A 264 14.75 -17.68 -24.80
C GLN A 264 14.28 -17.27 -26.19
#